data_AF-A0A183VGE2-F1
#
_entry.id   AF-A0A183VGE2-F1
#
_cell.length_a   1.000
_cell.length_b   1.000
_cell.length_c   1.000
_cell.angle_alpha   90.00
_cell.angle_beta   90.00
_cell.angle_gamma   90.00
#
_symmetry.space_group_name_H-M   'P 1'
#
loop_
_entity.id
_entity.type
_entity.pdbx_description
1 polymer ?
#
loop_
_entity_poly.entity_id
_entity_poly.type
_entity_poly.pdbx_seq_one_letter_code
_entity_poly.pdbx_strand_id
1 'polypeptide(L)'
;MFIMSAAWHRTNPDLSVARRLAETLAEAAVAISITSITDMLSFGIGCVTTLPSVQLFCMYTFAGITFTYLCQLTFFTAVMAYAGEWESHGLHAVTLKPAIDPRDAGRHSIFENLSISSYVPLSYVHCPRNL
;
A
#
# COMPACT_ATOMS: atom_id res chain seq x y z
N MET A 1 -4.24 3.28 -2.94
CA MET A 1 -2.88 2.79 -2.60
C MET A 1 -2.16 3.68 -1.59
N PHE A 2 -1.89 4.96 -1.88
CA PHE A 2 -1.13 5.83 -0.96
C PHE A 2 -1.75 5.96 0.43
N ILE A 3 -3.07 6.13 0.52
CA ILE A 3 -3.79 6.20 1.81
C ILE A 3 -3.58 4.92 2.63
N MET A 4 -3.63 3.76 1.99
CA MET A 4 -3.46 2.47 2.62
C MET A 4 -2.01 2.24 3.09
N SER A 5 -1.01 2.61 2.29
CA SER A 5 0.40 2.57 2.70
C SER A 5 0.70 3.57 3.84
N ALA A 6 0.11 4.76 3.80
CA ALA A 6 0.24 5.74 4.88
C ALA A 6 -0.40 5.25 6.19
N ALA A 7 -1.56 4.59 6.11
CA ALA A 7 -2.20 3.96 7.27
C ALA A 7 -1.36 2.79 7.82
N TRP A 8 -0.81 1.94 6.94
CA TRP A 8 0.11 0.86 7.34
C TRP A 8 1.27 1.37 8.18
N HIS A 9 1.87 2.48 7.75
CA HIS A 9 3.00 3.11 8.40
C HIS A 9 2.67 3.77 9.75
N ARG A 10 1.39 4.03 10.03
CA ARG A 10 0.91 4.53 11.32
C ARG A 10 0.60 3.40 12.32
N THR A 11 0.44 2.16 11.85
CA THR A 11 0.20 1.01 12.75
C THR A 11 1.43 0.63 13.56
N ASN A 12 1.22 0.11 14.78
CA ASN A 12 2.32 -0.33 15.63
C ASN A 12 3.02 -1.57 15.03
N PRO A 13 4.37 -1.55 14.88
CA PRO A 13 5.11 -2.66 14.27
C PRO A 13 5.18 -3.92 15.14
N ASP A 14 4.94 -3.80 16.46
CA ASP A 14 5.00 -4.92 17.41
C ASP A 14 3.77 -5.86 17.34
N LEU A 15 2.72 -5.46 16.60
CA LEU A 15 1.52 -6.26 16.39
C LEU A 15 1.73 -7.28 15.26
N SER A 16 1.04 -8.42 15.35
CA SER A 16 0.99 -9.39 14.24
C SER A 16 0.56 -8.73 12.92
N VAL A 17 1.13 -9.16 11.81
CA VAL A 17 0.86 -8.64 10.45
C VAL A 17 -0.64 -8.62 10.14
N ALA A 18 -1.36 -9.69 10.48
CA ALA A 18 -2.81 -9.78 10.29
C ALA A 18 -3.58 -8.68 11.05
N ARG A 19 -3.17 -8.35 12.27
CA ARG A 19 -3.81 -7.29 13.07
C ARG A 19 -3.50 -5.91 12.51
N ARG A 20 -2.24 -5.66 12.11
CA ARG A 20 -1.82 -4.40 11.46
C ARG A 20 -2.60 -4.17 10.16
N LEU A 21 -2.81 -5.21 9.36
CA LEU A 21 -3.58 -5.13 8.11
C LEU A 21 -5.04 -4.79 8.39
N ALA A 22 -5.65 -5.45 9.36
CA ALA A 22 -7.05 -5.22 9.70
C ALA A 22 -7.29 -3.77 10.13
N GLU A 23 -6.40 -3.20 10.94
CA GLU A 23 -6.49 -1.80 11.39
C GLU A 23 -6.25 -0.81 10.24
N THR A 24 -5.24 -1.09 9.41
CA THR A 24 -4.96 -0.32 8.19
C THR A 24 -6.17 -0.30 7.24
N LEU A 25 -6.78 -1.46 7.00
CA LEU A 25 -7.96 -1.60 6.16
C LEU A 25 -9.18 -0.91 6.76
N ALA A 26 -9.40 -1.01 8.07
CA ALA A 26 -10.54 -0.39 8.73
C ALA A 26 -10.58 1.13 8.51
N GLU A 27 -9.43 1.80 8.52
CA GLU A 27 -9.37 3.24 8.24
C GLU A 27 -9.31 3.56 6.75
N ALA A 28 -8.39 2.93 6.01
CA ALA A 28 -8.12 3.30 4.63
C ALA A 28 -9.18 2.79 3.64
N ALA A 29 -9.77 1.61 3.88
CA ALA A 29 -10.78 1.05 2.99
C ALA A 29 -12.09 1.86 3.02
N VAL A 30 -12.43 2.46 4.17
CA VAL A 30 -13.62 3.32 4.29
C VAL A 30 -13.49 4.55 3.38
N ALA A 31 -12.35 5.25 3.44
CA ALA A 31 -12.09 6.40 2.59
C ALA A 31 -12.15 6.05 1.10
N ILE A 32 -11.48 4.96 0.69
CA ILE A 32 -11.47 4.49 -0.70
C ILE A 32 -12.89 4.12 -1.15
N SER A 33 -13.66 3.43 -0.31
CA SER A 33 -15.03 3.01 -0.64
C SER A 33 -15.96 4.19 -0.84
N ILE A 34 -15.86 5.24 0.00
CA ILE A 34 -16.68 6.45 -0.15
C ILE A 34 -16.40 7.11 -1.50
N THR A 35 -15.13 7.27 -1.87
CA THR A 35 -14.76 7.85 -3.17
C THR A 35 -15.26 6.99 -4.32
N SER A 36 -14.96 5.68 -4.32
CA SER A 36 -15.34 4.78 -5.41
C SER A 36 -16.87 4.65 -5.56
N ILE A 37 -17.62 4.57 -4.46
CA ILE A 37 -19.09 4.54 -4.50
C ILE A 37 -19.63 5.85 -5.07
N THR A 38 -19.10 6.99 -4.64
CA THR A 38 -19.54 8.30 -5.15
C THR A 38 -19.24 8.44 -6.64
N ASP A 39 -18.09 7.97 -7.10
CA ASP A 39 -17.73 7.95 -8.51
C ASP A 39 -18.67 7.03 -9.31
N MET A 40 -18.94 5.82 -8.81
CA MET A 40 -19.89 4.89 -9.41
C MET A 40 -21.29 5.50 -9.54
N LEU A 41 -21.77 6.20 -8.51
CA LEU A 41 -23.06 6.91 -8.55
C LEU A 41 -23.03 8.06 -9.56
N SER A 42 -21.94 8.84 -9.59
CA SER A 42 -21.79 9.98 -10.51
C SER A 42 -21.79 9.53 -11.97
N PHE A 43 -21.01 8.50 -12.31
CA PHE A 43 -21.01 7.93 -13.66
C PHE A 43 -22.28 7.15 -13.97
N GLY A 44 -22.89 6.50 -12.98
CA GLY A 44 -24.19 5.83 -13.12
C GLY A 44 -25.31 6.80 -13.50
N ILE A 45 -25.38 7.97 -12.84
CA ILE A 45 -26.31 9.04 -13.21
C ILE A 45 -25.92 9.64 -14.58
N GLY A 46 -24.62 9.74 -14.88
CA GLY A 46 -24.10 10.20 -16.18
C GLY A 46 -24.55 9.34 -17.37
N CYS A 47 -24.87 8.07 -17.17
CA CYS A 47 -25.42 7.19 -18.21
C CYS A 47 -26.83 7.61 -18.67
N VAL A 48 -27.56 8.46 -17.93
CA VAL A 48 -28.91 8.93 -18.29
C VAL A 48 -28.89 10.05 -19.33
N THR A 49 -27.71 10.62 -19.63
CA THR A 49 -27.54 11.67 -20.65
C THR A 49 -27.97 11.18 -22.04
N THR A 50 -28.63 12.05 -22.82
CA THR A 50 -29.16 11.75 -24.17
C THR A 50 -28.10 11.70 -25.27
N LEU A 51 -26.84 12.04 -24.96
CA LEU A 51 -25.72 12.02 -25.91
C LEU A 51 -25.07 10.63 -25.96
N PRO A 52 -25.15 9.88 -27.08
CA PRO A 52 -24.72 8.48 -27.15
C PRO A 52 -23.21 8.28 -26.90
N SER A 53 -22.38 9.26 -27.26
CA SER A 53 -20.93 9.22 -26.99
C SER A 53 -20.62 9.25 -25.48
N VAL A 54 -21.37 10.06 -24.73
CA VAL A 54 -21.18 10.22 -23.27
C VAL A 54 -21.65 8.97 -22.53
N GLN A 55 -22.72 8.33 -23.00
CA GLN A 55 -23.23 7.09 -22.40
C GLN A 55 -22.18 5.97 -22.43
N LEU A 56 -21.57 5.71 -23.59
CA LEU A 56 -20.51 4.71 -23.74
C LEU A 56 -19.34 5.02 -22.82
N PHE A 57 -18.89 6.28 -22.80
CA PHE A 57 -17.82 6.72 -21.91
C PHE A 57 -18.15 6.44 -20.44
N CYS A 58 -19.31 6.90 -19.95
CA CYS A 58 -19.74 6.69 -18.57
C CYS A 58 -19.84 5.20 -18.21
N MET A 59 -20.33 4.35 -19.12
CA MET A 59 -20.43 2.90 -18.88
C MET A 59 -19.06 2.23 -18.75
N TYR A 60 -18.10 2.58 -19.61
CA TYR A 60 -16.73 2.08 -19.52
C TYR A 60 -16.03 2.57 -18.24
N THR A 61 -16.20 3.84 -17.88
CA THR A 61 -15.61 4.40 -16.66
C THR A 61 -16.22 3.76 -15.42
N PHE A 62 -17.53 3.53 -15.38
CA PHE A 62 -18.20 2.83 -14.29
C PHE A 62 -17.63 1.42 -14.09
N ALA A 63 -17.50 0.64 -15.18
CA ALA A 63 -16.92 -0.69 -15.12
C ALA A 63 -15.43 -0.65 -14.70
N GLY A 64 -14.66 0.31 -15.22
CA GLY A 64 -13.24 0.49 -14.89
C GLY A 64 -13.00 0.85 -13.41
N ILE A 65 -13.82 1.74 -12.85
CA ILE A 65 -13.77 2.11 -11.43
C ILE A 65 -14.17 0.94 -10.56
N THR A 66 -15.23 0.21 -10.92
CA THR A 66 -15.66 -1.00 -10.21
C THR A 66 -14.56 -2.06 -10.18
N PHE A 67 -13.93 -2.33 -11.32
CA PHE A 67 -12.83 -3.28 -11.40
C PHE A 67 -11.63 -2.81 -10.57
N THR A 68 -11.24 -1.53 -10.70
CA THR A 68 -10.10 -0.96 -9.97
C THR A 68 -10.33 -0.97 -8.46
N TYR A 69 -11.55 -0.70 -8.00
CA TYR A 69 -11.94 -0.79 -6.59
C TYR A 69 -11.74 -2.21 -6.04
N LEU A 70 -12.24 -3.22 -6.74
CA LEU A 70 -12.09 -4.63 -6.34
C LEU A 70 -10.62 -5.06 -6.30
N CYS A 71 -9.84 -4.75 -7.35
CA CYS A 71 -8.42 -5.06 -7.39
C CYS A 71 -7.64 -4.32 -6.29
N GLN A 72 -8.01 -3.07 -5.99
CA GLN A 72 -7.33 -2.29 -4.96
C GLN A 72 -7.64 -2.77 -3.55
N LEU A 73 -8.82 -3.35 -3.29
CA LEU A 73 -9.12 -3.94 -1.97
C LEU A 73 -8.57 -5.36 -1.80
N THR A 74 -8.53 -6.16 -2.85
CA THR A 74 -8.12 -7.57 -2.74
C THR A 74 -6.63 -7.77 -3.04
N PHE A 75 -6.23 -7.49 -4.29
CA PHE A 75 -4.88 -7.73 -4.77
C PHE A 75 -3.84 -6.90 -4.01
N PHE A 76 -4.11 -5.61 -3.81
CA PHE A 76 -3.16 -4.75 -3.10
C PHE A 76 -3.01 -5.12 -1.63
N THR A 77 -4.13 -5.44 -0.95
CA THR A 77 -4.12 -5.93 0.43
C THR A 77 -3.33 -7.22 0.56
N ALA A 78 -3.49 -8.16 -0.37
CA ALA A 78 -2.73 -9.41 -0.38
C ALA A 78 -1.21 -9.16 -0.53
N VAL A 79 -0.83 -8.25 -1.44
CA VAL A 79 0.58 -7.85 -1.61
C VAL A 79 1.12 -7.18 -0.34
N MET A 80 0.36 -6.30 0.29
CA MET A 80 0.75 -5.70 1.57
C MET A 80 0.88 -6.72 2.69
N ALA A 81 0.01 -7.74 2.72
CA ALA A 81 0.08 -8.80 3.72
C ALA A 81 1.39 -9.57 3.61
N TYR A 82 1.75 -9.93 2.37
CA TYR A 82 2.99 -10.61 2.09
C TYR A 82 4.21 -9.73 2.38
N ALA A 83 4.14 -8.44 2.06
CA ALA A 83 5.17 -7.47 2.40
C ALA A 83 5.33 -7.30 3.92
N GLY A 84 4.24 -7.35 4.69
CA GLY A 84 4.28 -7.30 6.15
C GLY A 84 4.91 -8.54 6.78
N GLU A 85 4.66 -9.73 6.22
CA GLU A 85 5.34 -10.97 6.63
C GLU A 85 6.85 -10.87 6.36
N TRP A 86 7.26 -10.32 5.21
CA TRP A 86 8.67 -10.08 4.92
C TRP A 86 9.33 -9.08 5.87
N GLU A 87 8.60 -8.03 6.26
CA GLU A 87 9.06 -7.07 7.27
C GLU A 87 9.26 -7.76 8.63
N SER A 88 8.36 -8.68 9.02
CA SER A 88 8.48 -9.44 10.27
C SER A 88 9.67 -10.41 10.31
N HIS A 89 10.06 -10.96 9.15
CA HIS A 89 11.24 -11.82 9.01
C HIS A 89 12.56 -11.05 8.90
N GLY A 90 12.52 -9.71 9.00
CA GLY A 90 13.70 -8.85 8.86
C GLY A 90 14.30 -8.92 7.45
N LEU A 91 13.51 -9.22 6.42
CA LEU A 91 14.00 -9.27 5.04
C LEU A 91 13.97 -7.86 4.42
N HIS A 92 14.99 -7.55 3.63
CA HIS A 92 15.02 -6.29 2.91
C HIS A 92 13.95 -6.26 1.80
N ALA A 93 13.11 -5.22 1.78
CA ALA A 93 11.90 -5.15 0.94
C ALA A 93 12.12 -5.35 -0.57
N VAL A 94 13.32 -5.04 -1.07
CA VAL A 94 13.69 -5.20 -2.48
C VAL A 94 14.59 -6.42 -2.71
N THR A 95 15.47 -6.73 -1.75
CA THR A 95 16.54 -7.73 -1.95
C THR A 95 16.22 -9.10 -1.38
N LEU A 96 15.11 -9.25 -0.62
CA LEU A 96 14.67 -10.49 0.03
C LEU A 96 15.77 -11.23 0.81
N LYS A 97 16.82 -10.51 1.20
CA LYS A 97 17.94 -11.00 2.02
C LYS A 97 17.73 -10.56 3.46
N PRO A 98 18.19 -11.33 4.46
CA PRO A 98 18.13 -10.93 5.86
C PRO A 98 18.85 -9.59 6.05
N ALA A 99 18.19 -8.66 6.72
CA ALA A 99 18.75 -7.37 7.07
C ALA A 99 19.92 -7.59 8.03
N ILE A 100 21.10 -7.11 7.62
CA ILE A 100 22.32 -7.15 8.42
C ILE A 100 22.14 -6.20 9.61
N ASP A 101 22.41 -6.70 10.82
CA ASP A 101 22.41 -5.89 12.03
C ASP A 101 23.51 -4.80 11.93
N PRO A 102 23.24 -3.53 12.30
CA PRO A 102 24.24 -2.47 12.29
C PRO A 102 25.48 -2.76 13.13
N ARG A 103 25.44 -3.74 14.05
CA ARG A 103 26.57 -4.15 14.89
C ARG A 103 27.64 -4.96 14.13
N ASP A 104 27.34 -5.47 12.93
CA ASP A 104 28.29 -6.20 12.08
C ASP A 104 28.87 -5.37 10.91
N ALA A 105 28.53 -4.09 10.82
CA ALA A 105 28.85 -3.19 9.70
C ALA A 105 30.32 -2.69 9.65
N GLY A 106 31.27 -3.45 10.19
CA GLY A 106 32.69 -3.07 10.27
C GLY A 106 33.60 -3.56 9.13
N ARG A 107 33.11 -4.30 8.13
CA ARG A 107 34.03 -5.09 7.27
C ARG A 107 33.71 -5.26 5.78
N HIS A 108 32.94 -4.37 5.15
CA HIS A 108 32.73 -4.48 3.70
C HIS A 108 32.67 -3.12 2.97
N SER A 109 33.79 -2.40 3.01
CA SER A 109 34.11 -1.20 2.22
C SER A 109 34.12 -1.41 0.68
N ILE A 110 33.56 -2.53 0.18
CA ILE A 110 33.42 -2.83 -1.25
C ILE A 110 31.98 -2.55 -1.76
N PHE A 111 30.99 -2.41 -0.88
CA PHE A 111 29.60 -2.13 -1.28
C PHE A 111 29.24 -0.64 -1.43
N GLU A 112 30.20 0.26 -1.20
CA GLU A 112 29.99 1.72 -1.24
C GLU A 112 29.66 2.23 -2.67
N ASN A 113 29.99 1.45 -3.72
CA ASN A 113 29.77 1.86 -5.12
C ASN A 113 28.44 1.41 -5.74
N LEU A 114 27.57 0.69 -5.03
CA LEU A 114 26.23 0.31 -5.53
C LEU A 114 25.07 0.99 -4.78
N SER A 115 25.36 1.93 -3.86
CA SER A 115 24.36 2.55 -2.98
C SER A 115 23.71 3.84 -3.52
N ILE A 116 23.75 4.11 -4.83
CA ILE A 116 23.06 5.26 -5.44
C ILE A 116 21.89 4.79 -6.33
N SER A 117 20.98 3.95 -5.81
CA SER A 117 19.62 3.83 -6.37
C SER A 117 18.64 3.04 -5.49
N SER A 118 18.71 3.17 -4.17
CA SER A 118 17.67 2.67 -3.26
C SER A 118 17.73 3.45 -1.95
N TYR A 119 17.52 4.78 -2.04
CA TYR A 119 17.17 5.60 -0.89
C TYR A 119 15.75 5.22 -0.43
N VAL A 120 15.64 4.11 0.31
CA VAL A 120 14.59 3.95 1.32
C VAL A 120 15.25 4.40 2.62
N PRO A 121 14.95 5.60 3.14
CA PRO A 121 15.59 6.11 4.34
C PRO A 121 15.29 5.17 5.52
N LEU A 122 16.39 4.65 6.06
CA LEU A 122 16.54 3.75 7.18
C LEU A 122 16.15 4.41 8.52
N SER A 123 15.01 5.10 8.57
CA SER A 123 14.51 5.80 9.77
C SER A 123 13.36 5.06 10.47
N TYR A 124 12.97 3.87 9.99
CA TYR A 124 11.84 3.10 10.55
C TYR A 124 12.21 1.83 11.32
N VAL A 125 13.48 1.41 11.34
CA VAL A 125 13.91 0.17 12.04
C VAL A 125 14.30 0.41 13.52
N HIS A 126 14.42 1.67 13.96
CA HIS A 126 14.68 1.95 15.36
C HIS A 126 14.15 3.32 15.79
N CYS A 127 12.88 3.38 16.21
CA CYS A 127 12.41 4.49 17.03
C CYS A 127 11.78 3.89 18.29
N PRO A 128 12.45 3.99 19.46
CA PRO A 128 11.81 3.66 20.72
C PRO A 128 10.82 4.78 21.02
N ARG A 129 9.54 4.55 20.71
CA ARG A 129 8.49 5.50 21.11
C ARG A 129 8.07 5.15 22.53
N ASN A 130 8.87 5.62 23.49
CA ASN A 130 8.39 5.86 24.86
C ASN A 130 7.19 6.80 24.79
N LEU A 131 6.06 6.37 25.31
CA LEU A 131 5.17 7.25 26.05
C LEU A 131 5.43 7.01 27.54
#